data_AF-A0A6J2IA48-F1
#
_entry.id   AF-A0A6J2IA48-F1
#
_cell.length_a   1.000
_cell.length_b   1.000
_cell.length_c   1.000
_cell.angle_alpha   90.00
_cell.angle_beta   90.00
_cell.angle_gamma   90.00
#
_symmetry.space_group_name_H-M   'P 1'
#
loop_
_entity.id
_entity.type
_entity.pdbx_description
1 polymer ?
#
loop_
_entity_poly.entity_id
_entity_poly.type
_entity_poly.pdbx_seq_one_letter_code
_entity_poly.pdbx_strand_id
1 'polypeptide(L)'
;MAFVPAPGYLPAYNPPLPYVAPVPGGLHPGMAIYVQGVVAHHAKSFRVNLASGPEEGADVALHVNPRFSGGVLVLNSRRGKHWGDEQRQDPQPLHPGGPFELVINVTPHGYR
;
A
#
# COMPACT_ATOMS: atom_id res chain seq x y z
N MET A 1 -7.18 17.63 -13.99
CA MET A 1 -8.52 17.34 -13.42
C MET A 1 -8.36 17.23 -11.92
N ALA A 2 -9.19 17.92 -11.14
CA ALA A 2 -9.16 17.79 -9.68
C ALA A 2 -10.00 16.57 -9.27
N PHE A 3 -9.40 15.63 -8.55
CA PHE A 3 -10.13 14.50 -7.97
C PHE A 3 -11.02 15.03 -6.84
N VAL A 4 -12.33 14.79 -6.92
CA VAL A 4 -13.27 15.09 -5.84
C VAL A 4 -13.67 13.76 -5.21
N PRO A 5 -13.26 13.47 -3.97
CA PRO A 5 -13.65 12.24 -3.31
C PRO A 5 -15.14 12.24 -2.98
N ALA A 6 -15.75 11.05 -2.98
CA ALA A 6 -17.08 10.89 -2.44
C ALA A 6 -17.13 11.32 -0.96
N PRO A 7 -18.28 11.79 -0.44
CA PRO A 7 -18.42 12.14 0.98
C PRO A 7 -17.94 10.99 1.89
N GLY A 8 -17.05 11.31 2.84
CA GLY A 8 -16.41 10.33 3.73
C GLY A 8 -15.03 9.83 3.29
N TYR A 9 -14.60 10.13 2.06
CA TYR A 9 -13.29 9.73 1.50
C TYR A 9 -12.29 10.88 1.42
N LEU A 10 -12.27 11.75 2.44
CA LEU A 10 -11.37 12.90 2.43
C LEU A 10 -9.89 12.45 2.41
N PRO A 11 -9.03 13.06 1.58
CA PRO A 11 -7.62 12.72 1.56
C PRO A 11 -6.95 13.13 2.88
N ALA A 12 -6.05 12.28 3.37
CA ALA A 12 -5.13 12.67 4.42
C ALA A 12 -3.89 13.33 3.79
N TYR A 13 -3.68 14.61 4.08
CA TYR A 13 -2.52 15.36 3.60
C TYR A 13 -1.40 15.33 4.64
N ASN A 14 -0.18 15.00 4.19
CA ASN A 14 1.03 14.94 5.01
C ASN A 14 0.85 14.17 6.34
N PRO A 15 0.27 12.95 6.34
CA PRO A 15 0.09 12.20 7.56
C PRO A 15 1.45 11.81 8.19
N PRO A 16 1.56 11.77 9.53
CA PRO A 16 2.74 11.24 10.18
C PRO A 16 2.89 9.75 9.89
N LEU A 17 4.14 9.27 9.84
CA LEU A 17 4.45 7.84 9.68
C LEU A 17 4.83 7.21 11.03
N PRO A 18 4.37 5.98 11.34
CA PRO A 18 3.47 5.16 10.53
C PRO A 18 2.04 5.74 10.48
N TYR A 19 1.44 5.73 9.29
CA TYR A 19 0.06 6.14 9.09
C TYR A 19 -0.86 4.92 9.11
N VAL A 20 -1.89 4.96 9.95
CA VAL A 20 -2.91 3.91 10.08
C VAL A 20 -4.27 4.58 10.10
N ALA A 21 -5.17 4.17 9.21
CA ALA A 21 -6.53 4.66 9.15
C ALA A 21 -7.48 3.56 8.68
N PRO A 22 -8.73 3.55 9.16
CA PRO A 22 -9.75 2.66 8.63
C PRO A 22 -10.09 3.06 7.18
N VAL A 23 -10.40 2.07 6.34
CA VAL A 23 -11.04 2.32 5.04
C VAL A 23 -12.54 2.52 5.29
N PRO A 24 -13.11 3.71 5.04
CA PRO A 24 -14.53 3.95 5.26
C PRO A 24 -15.38 2.95 4.45
N GLY A 25 -16.27 2.22 5.13
CA GLY A 25 -17.12 1.19 4.49
C GLY A 25 -16.40 -0.12 4.15
N GLY A 26 -15.11 -0.26 4.46
CA GLY A 26 -14.30 -1.42 4.11
C GLY A 26 -13.90 -1.46 2.63
N LEU A 27 -13.09 -2.46 2.25
CA LEU A 27 -12.67 -2.65 0.86
C LEU A 27 -13.76 -3.37 0.07
N HIS A 28 -14.12 -2.84 -1.09
CA HIS A 28 -15.04 -3.49 -2.03
C HIS A 28 -14.61 -3.29 -3.49
N PRO A 29 -15.00 -4.20 -4.40
CA PRO A 29 -14.72 -4.03 -5.83
C PRO A 29 -15.18 -2.68 -6.37
N GLY A 30 -14.38 -2.10 -7.26
CA GLY A 30 -14.60 -0.77 -7.83
C GLY A 30 -13.94 0.38 -7.06
N MET A 31 -13.37 0.12 -5.88
CA MET A 31 -12.57 1.12 -5.15
C MET A 31 -11.16 1.25 -5.71
N ALA A 32 -10.58 2.44 -5.54
CA ALA A 32 -9.16 2.68 -5.76
C ALA A 32 -8.58 3.40 -4.53
N ILE A 33 -7.39 2.98 -4.10
CA ILE A 33 -6.63 3.61 -3.02
C ILE A 33 -5.43 4.30 -3.65
N TYR A 34 -5.29 5.59 -3.39
CA TYR A 34 -4.19 6.41 -3.88
C TYR A 34 -3.23 6.72 -2.74
N VAL A 35 -1.95 6.40 -2.93
CA VAL A 35 -0.86 6.77 -2.02
C VAL A 35 0.17 7.55 -2.82
N GLN A 36 0.30 8.83 -2.51
CA GLN A 36 1.29 9.72 -3.11
C GLN A 36 2.34 10.12 -2.08
N GLY A 37 3.58 10.24 -2.52
CA GLY A 37 4.66 10.66 -1.63
C GLY A 37 6.00 10.78 -2.33
N VAL A 38 7.03 11.00 -1.53
CA VAL A 38 8.43 10.97 -1.96
C VAL A 38 9.14 9.90 -1.15
N VAL A 39 9.84 8.99 -1.82
CA VAL A 39 10.66 8.00 -1.13
C VAL A 39 11.81 8.74 -0.43
N ALA A 40 12.06 8.46 0.86
CA ALA A 40 13.19 9.06 1.56
C ALA A 40 14.53 8.72 0.86
N HIS A 41 15.45 9.67 0.78
CA HIS A 41 16.74 9.53 0.06
C HIS A 41 17.56 8.30 0.48
N HIS A 42 17.47 7.89 1.74
CA HIS A 42 18.20 6.76 2.30
C HIS A 42 17.29 5.58 2.67
N ALA A 43 16.11 5.50 2.05
CA ALA A 43 15.17 4.42 2.29
C ALA A 43 15.76 3.07 1.88
N LYS A 44 15.74 2.09 2.79
CA LYS A 44 16.03 0.69 2.46
C LYS A 44 14.79 -0.03 1.93
N SER A 45 13.62 0.32 2.48
CA SER A 45 12.30 -0.15 2.07
C SER A 45 11.21 0.71 2.70
N PHE A 46 9.99 0.58 2.21
CA PHE A 46 8.77 0.98 2.92
C PHE A 46 7.66 -0.04 2.65
N ARG A 47 6.52 0.04 3.35
CA ARG A 47 5.40 -0.85 3.10
C ARG A 47 4.05 -0.14 3.12
N VAL A 48 3.13 -0.62 2.30
CA VAL A 48 1.71 -0.31 2.35
C VAL A 48 0.96 -1.61 2.57
N ASN A 49 0.12 -1.66 3.61
CA ASN A 49 -0.66 -2.84 3.97
C ASN A 49 -2.15 -2.53 3.90
N LEU A 50 -2.90 -3.42 3.27
CA LEU A 50 -4.35 -3.52 3.42
C LEU A 50 -4.64 -4.60 4.46
N ALA A 51 -4.91 -4.17 5.70
CA ALA A 51 -5.07 -5.03 6.86
C ALA A 51 -6.51 -5.09 7.37
N SER A 52 -6.85 -6.20 8.01
CA SER A 52 -8.16 -6.43 8.66
C SER A 52 -8.33 -5.71 10.01
N GLY A 53 -7.24 -5.15 10.56
CA GLY A 53 -7.22 -4.44 11.83
C GLY A 53 -5.94 -3.61 12.00
N PRO A 54 -5.92 -2.66 12.95
CA PRO A 54 -4.76 -1.80 13.22
C PRO A 54 -3.62 -2.51 13.99
N GLU A 55 -3.89 -3.67 14.58
CA GLU A 55 -2.92 -4.40 15.39
C GLU A 55 -1.79 -5.05 14.55
N GLU A 56 -0.60 -5.15 15.15
CA GLU A 56 0.62 -5.64 14.48
C GLU A 56 0.50 -7.09 13.97
N GLY A 57 -0.45 -7.86 14.49
CA GLY A 57 -0.75 -9.25 14.12
C GLY A 57 -1.92 -9.44 13.15
N ALA A 58 -2.62 -8.37 12.74
CA ALA A 58 -3.81 -8.45 11.90
C ALA A 58 -3.55 -9.18 10.57
N ASP A 59 -4.55 -9.86 10.02
CA ASP A 59 -4.39 -10.42 8.67
C ASP A 59 -4.21 -9.30 7.65
N VAL A 60 -3.28 -9.50 6.71
CA VAL A 60 -2.93 -8.54 5.66
C VAL A 60 -3.36 -9.14 4.33
N ALA A 61 -4.40 -8.58 3.73
CA ALA A 61 -4.91 -9.04 2.45
C ALA A 61 -3.96 -8.69 1.30
N LEU A 62 -3.27 -7.54 1.40
CA LEU A 62 -2.24 -7.11 0.46
C LEU A 62 -1.11 -6.40 1.21
N HIS A 63 0.11 -6.89 1.04
CA HIS A 63 1.35 -6.28 1.47
C HIS A 63 2.13 -5.83 0.24
N VAL A 64 2.41 -4.54 0.11
CA VAL A 64 3.23 -3.96 -0.96
C VAL A 64 4.51 -3.45 -0.31
N ASN A 65 5.66 -4.02 -0.69
CA ASN A 65 6.95 -3.71 -0.05
C ASN A 65 8.08 -3.54 -1.08
N PRO A 66 8.28 -2.31 -1.60
CA PRO A 66 9.49 -1.97 -2.33
C PRO A 66 10.71 -2.09 -1.43
N ARG A 67 11.70 -2.87 -1.86
CA ARG A 67 13.00 -3.07 -1.20
C ARG A 67 14.10 -2.51 -2.09
N PHE A 68 14.54 -1.29 -1.82
CA PHE A 68 15.50 -0.56 -2.67
C PHE A 68 16.89 -1.18 -2.66
N SER A 69 17.34 -1.74 -1.53
CA SER A 69 18.64 -2.39 -1.45
C SER A 69 18.77 -3.64 -2.33
N GLY A 70 17.64 -4.31 -2.61
CA GLY A 70 17.59 -5.49 -3.47
C GLY A 70 17.01 -5.23 -4.86
N GLY A 71 16.56 -4.01 -5.14
CA GLY A 71 15.92 -3.67 -6.42
C GLY A 71 14.56 -4.31 -6.68
N VAL A 72 13.91 -4.87 -5.64
CA VAL A 72 12.71 -5.73 -5.78
C VAL A 72 11.46 -5.14 -5.15
N LEU A 73 10.33 -5.27 -5.84
CA LEU A 73 9.01 -5.07 -5.27
C LEU A 73 8.46 -6.41 -4.81
N VAL A 74 8.18 -6.53 -3.51
CA VAL A 74 7.54 -7.72 -2.95
C VAL A 74 6.07 -7.45 -2.73
N LEU A 75 5.23 -8.36 -3.25
CA LEU A 75 3.82 -8.47 -2.92
C LEU A 75 3.61 -9.76 -2.11
N ASN A 76 2.80 -9.69 -1.05
CA ASN A 76 2.46 -10.87 -0.25
C ASN A 76 1.09 -10.67 0.45
N SER A 77 0.63 -11.69 1.16
CA SER A 77 -0.49 -11.65 2.09
C SER A 77 -0.12 -12.37 3.39
N ARG A 78 -0.74 -11.97 4.50
CA ARG A 78 -0.59 -12.62 5.81
C ARG A 78 -1.95 -13.14 6.28
N ARG A 79 -2.02 -14.43 6.61
CA ARG A 79 -3.24 -15.07 7.13
C ARG A 79 -2.91 -15.90 8.36
N GLY A 80 -3.66 -15.74 9.44
CA GLY A 80 -3.42 -16.46 10.69
C GLY A 80 -2.01 -16.23 11.24
N LYS A 81 -1.45 -15.01 11.08
CA LYS A 81 -0.07 -14.63 11.44
C LYS A 81 1.05 -15.25 10.59
N HIS A 82 0.73 -16.00 9.54
CA HIS A 82 1.72 -16.57 8.62
C HIS A 82 1.73 -15.81 7.30
N TRP A 83 2.92 -15.44 6.83
CA TRP A 83 3.11 -14.91 5.49
C TRP A 83 2.96 -16.03 4.46
N GLY A 84 2.33 -15.73 3.33
CA GLY A 84 2.29 -16.62 2.18
C GLY A 84 3.57 -16.54 1.34
N ASP A 85 3.49 -17.11 0.14
CA ASP A 85 4.57 -17.04 -0.84
C ASP A 85 4.71 -15.62 -1.40
N GLU A 86 5.96 -15.13 -1.43
CA GLU A 86 6.26 -13.81 -2.00
C GLU A 86 6.09 -13.83 -3.52
N GLN A 87 5.31 -12.88 -4.04
CA GLN A 87 5.38 -12.49 -5.44
C GLN A 87 6.39 -11.36 -5.59
N ARG A 88 7.33 -11.51 -6.52
CA ARG A 88 8.45 -10.58 -6.69
C ARG A 88 8.41 -9.97 -8.08
N GLN A 89 8.59 -8.66 -8.15
CA GLN A 89 8.74 -7.92 -9.40
C GLN A 89 10.05 -7.15 -9.38
N ASP A 90 10.87 -7.41 -10.40
CA ASP A 90 12.19 -6.84 -10.60
C ASP A 90 12.30 -6.33 -12.07
N PRO A 91 12.81 -5.12 -12.32
CA PRO A 91 13.19 -4.12 -11.32
C PRO A 91 11.96 -3.49 -10.69
N GLN A 92 12.10 -3.06 -9.43
CA GLN A 92 11.09 -2.25 -8.77
C GLN A 92 11.12 -0.81 -9.32
N PRO A 93 9.96 -0.18 -9.60
CA PRO A 93 9.88 1.07 -10.38
C PRO A 93 10.18 2.37 -9.61
N LEU A 94 10.35 2.33 -8.29
CA LEU A 94 10.52 3.48 -7.41
C LEU A 94 11.99 3.78 -7.14
N HIS A 95 12.32 5.06 -6.92
CA HIS A 95 13.69 5.50 -6.64
C HIS A 95 13.78 6.25 -5.31
N PRO A 96 14.82 6.03 -4.47
CA PRO A 96 15.07 6.88 -3.29
C PRO A 96 15.22 8.35 -3.68
N GLY A 97 14.55 9.24 -2.96
CA GLY A 97 14.45 10.67 -3.28
C GLY A 97 13.44 11.01 -4.39
N GLY A 98 12.87 10.02 -5.07
CA GLY A 98 11.91 10.21 -6.16
C GLY A 98 10.46 10.30 -5.67
N PRO A 99 9.61 11.10 -6.33
CA PRO A 99 8.18 11.08 -6.09
C PRO A 99 7.57 9.76 -6.58
N PHE A 100 6.45 9.38 -6.00
CA PHE A 100 5.69 8.23 -6.45
C PHE A 100 4.18 8.42 -6.27
N GLU A 101 3.45 7.68 -7.10
CA GLU A 101 2.04 7.40 -6.94
C GLU A 101 1.85 5.88 -6.99
N LEU A 102 1.24 5.33 -5.94
CA LEU A 102 0.75 3.97 -5.90
C LEU A 102 -0.77 4.00 -5.93
N VAL A 103 -1.34 3.36 -6.96
CA VAL A 103 -2.78 3.16 -7.09
C VAL A 103 -3.07 1.68 -6.89
N ILE A 104 -3.93 1.35 -5.92
CA ILE A 104 -4.38 -0.02 -5.68
C ILE A 104 -5.84 -0.09 -6.07
N ASN A 105 -6.13 -0.75 -7.18
CA ASN A 105 -7.50 -0.96 -7.65
C ASN A 105 -8.04 -2.26 -7.05
N VAL A 106 -9.18 -2.18 -6.38
CA VAL A 106 -9.88 -3.35 -5.83
C VAL A 106 -10.81 -3.90 -6.90
N THR A 107 -10.57 -5.14 -7.31
CA THR A 107 -11.39 -5.85 -8.29
C THR A 107 -12.10 -7.04 -7.64
N PRO A 108 -13.10 -7.65 -8.29
CA PRO A 108 -13.71 -8.88 -7.79
C PRO A 108 -12.73 -10.06 -7.64
N HIS A 109 -11.58 -10.02 -8.31
CA HIS A 109 -10.63 -11.13 -8.37
C HIS A 109 -9.30 -10.86 -7.65
N GLY A 110 -9.11 -9.68 -7.07
CA GLY A 110 -7.86 -9.28 -6.43
C GLY A 110 -7.54 -7.80 -6.64
N TYR A 111 -6.25 -7.48 -6.69
CA TYR A 111 -5.74 -6.12 -6.77
C TYR A 111 -4.99 -5.87 -8.08
N ARG A 112 -5.09 -4.65 -8.62
CA ARG A 112 -4.33 -4.19 -9.79
C ARG A 112 -3.65 -2.87 -9.52
#